data_AF-A0A383EPU3-F1
#
_entry.id   AF-A0A383EPU3-F1
#
_cell.length_a   1.000
_cell.length_b   1.000
_cell.length_c   1.000
_cell.angle_alpha   90.00
_cell.angle_beta   90.00
_cell.angle_gamma   90.00
#
_symmetry.space_group_name_H-M   'P 1'
#
loop_
_entity.id
_entity.type
_entity.pdbx_description
1 polymer ?
#
loop_
_entity_poly.entity_id
_entity_poly.type
_entity_poly.pdbx_seq_one_letter_code
_entity_poly.pdbx_strand_id
1 'polypeptide(L)' 'LAVEINSEYYYVEGTDIDDHGDAHAKDGFCNSIRKARVKGVIKGEKFFLENFKLFELKNRRKN' A
#
# COMPACT_ATOMS: atom_id res chain seq x y z
N LEU A 1 -7.53 1.07 -3.93
CA LEU A 1 -6.49 0.90 -2.88
C LEU A 1 -6.61 2.02 -1.84
N ALA A 2 -6.26 1.80 -0.56
CA ALA A 2 -6.21 2.84 0.46
C ALA A 2 -4.91 2.75 1.28
N VAL A 3 -4.43 3.89 1.79
CA VAL A 3 -3.26 3.98 2.67
C VAL A 3 -3.63 4.60 4.01
N GLU A 4 -3.02 4.10 5.08
CA GLU A 4 -3.08 4.70 6.40
C GLU A 4 -1.80 5.53 6.63
N ILE A 5 -1.96 6.83 6.90
CA ILE A 5 -0.88 7.77 7.18
C ILE A 5 -1.25 8.53 8.45
N ASN A 6 -0.41 8.46 9.49
CA ASN A 6 -0.67 9.10 10.80
C ASN A 6 -2.04 8.74 11.39
N SER A 7 -2.47 7.49 11.26
CA SER A 7 -3.78 6.97 11.71
C SER A 7 -5.01 7.54 10.96
N GLU A 8 -4.80 8.24 9.85
CA GLU A 8 -5.86 8.64 8.92
C GLU A 8 -5.81 7.83 7.63
N TYR A 9 -6.98 7.58 7.04
CA TYR A 9 -7.13 6.78 5.83
C TYR A 9 -7.36 7.67 4.61
N TYR A 10 -6.64 7.37 3.53
CA TYR A 10 -6.79 8.06 2.26
C TYR A 10 -6.96 7.07 1.11
N TYR A 11 -7.90 7.36 0.21
CA TYR A 11 -8.05 6.63 -1.03
C TYR A 11 -6.88 6.97 -1.96
N VAL A 12 -6.22 5.94 -2.50
CA VAL A 12 -5.09 6.14 -3.40
C VAL A 12 -5.62 6.37 -4.81
N GLU A 13 -5.18 7.44 -5.44
CA GLU A 13 -5.42 7.74 -6.85
C GLU A 13 -4.13 7.53 -7.65
N GLY A 14 -4.26 6.96 -8.85
CA GLY A 14 -3.15 6.75 -9.79
C GLY A 14 -2.58 5.32 -9.85
N THR A 15 -3.15 4.38 -9.09
CA THR A 15 -2.83 2.95 -9.18
C THR A 15 -3.94 2.10 -8.56
N ASP A 16 -4.08 0.87 -9.05
CA ASP A 16 -4.98 -0.14 -8.52
C ASP A 16 -4.23 -1.23 -7.76
N ILE A 17 -4.99 -2.06 -7.04
CA ILE A 17 -4.45 -3.10 -6.18
C ILE A 17 -3.68 -4.18 -6.95
N ASP A 18 -4.13 -4.46 -8.17
CA ASP A 18 -3.55 -5.44 -9.09
C ASP A 18 -2.24 -4.94 -9.73
N ASP A 19 -1.97 -3.62 -9.70
CA ASP A 19 -0.72 -3.03 -10.20
C ASP A 19 0.48 -3.32 -9.28
N HIS A 20 0.22 -3.84 -8.07
CA HIS A 20 1.25 -4.05 -7.05
C HIS A 20 1.52 -5.54 -6.74
N GLY A 21 1.10 -6.43 -7.64
CA GLY A 21 1.27 -7.88 -7.53
C GLY A 21 -0.07 -8.61 -7.58
N ASP A 22 -0.06 -9.90 -7.27
CA ASP A 22 -1.31 -10.67 -7.16
C ASP A 22 -2.11 -10.21 -5.94
N ALA A 23 -3.17 -9.45 -6.18
CA ALA A 23 -4.04 -8.92 -5.14
C ALA A 23 -4.70 -10.04 -4.30
N HIS A 24 -4.89 -11.23 -4.88
CA HIS A 24 -5.54 -12.39 -4.25
C HIS A 24 -4.55 -13.35 -3.59
N ALA A 25 -3.25 -13.12 -3.69
CA ALA A 25 -2.27 -13.90 -2.96
C ALA A 25 -2.50 -13.78 -1.44
N LYS A 26 -1.93 -14.70 -0.67
CA LYS A 26 -2.04 -14.68 0.80
C LYS A 26 -1.52 -13.36 1.39
N ASP A 27 -0.50 -12.79 0.76
CA ASP A 27 0.08 -11.48 1.05
C ASP A 27 -0.33 -10.40 0.04
N GLY A 28 -1.33 -10.69 -0.79
CA GLY A 28 -1.98 -9.72 -1.66
C GLY A 28 -2.77 -8.72 -0.84
N PHE A 29 -2.94 -7.52 -1.37
CA PHE A 29 -3.58 -6.42 -0.65
C PHE A 29 -5.08 -6.61 -0.40
N CYS A 30 -5.77 -7.54 -1.10
CA CYS A 30 -7.15 -7.91 -0.73
C CYS A 30 -7.19 -8.69 0.59
N ASN A 31 -6.09 -9.36 0.93
CA ASN A 31 -6.02 -10.29 2.05
C ASN A 31 -5.12 -9.80 3.20
N SER A 32 -4.29 -8.77 2.99
CA SER A 32 -3.27 -8.35 3.94
C SER A 32 -2.99 -6.84 3.93
N ILE A 33 -2.81 -6.26 5.12
CA ILE A 33 -2.28 -4.91 5.28
C ILE A 33 -0.74 -4.98 5.25
N ARG A 34 -0.12 -4.19 4.37
CA ARG A 34 1.34 -4.17 4.20
C ARG A 34 1.91 -2.79 4.40
N LYS A 35 3.13 -2.73 4.95
CA LYS A 35 3.88 -1.48 5.08
C LYS A 35 4.55 -1.13 3.76
N ALA A 36 4.43 0.13 3.35
CA ALA A 36 5.08 0.67 2.18
C ALA A 36 5.66 2.06 2.49
N ARG A 37 6.61 2.50 1.67
CA ARG A 37 7.01 3.89 1.56
C ARG A 37 6.28 4.49 0.37
N VAL A 38 5.54 5.56 0.61
CA VAL A 38 4.78 6.28 -0.44
C VAL A 38 5.22 7.74 -0.51
N LYS A 39 5.13 8.32 -1.70
CA LYS A 39 5.31 9.76 -1.95
C LYS A 39 4.15 10.23 -2.80
N GLY A 40 3.59 11.39 -2.46
CA GLY A 40 2.43 11.95 -3.14
C GLY A 40 1.86 13.17 -2.44
N VAL A 41 0.67 13.59 -2.88
CA VAL A 41 -0.03 14.77 -2.37
C VAL A 41 -1.40 14.38 -1.83
N ILE A 42 -1.72 14.79 -0.61
CA ILE A 42 -3.06 14.63 -0.02
C ILE A 42 -3.94 15.82 -0.44
N LYS A 43 -5.15 15.54 -0.94
CA LYS A 43 -6.19 16.54 -1.22
C LYS A 43 -7.54 16.00 -0.72
N GLY A 44 -8.00 16.50 0.43
CA GLY A 44 -9.17 15.96 1.11
C GLY A 44 -8.94 14.51 1.52
N GLU A 45 -9.86 13.62 1.15
CA GLU A 45 -9.82 12.19 1.48
C GLU A 45 -9.00 11.35 0.49
N LYS A 46 -8.35 12.00 -0.49
CA LYS A 46 -7.59 11.35 -1.57
C LYS A 46 -6.09 11.61 -1.46
N PHE A 47 -5.32 10.56 -1.68
CA PHE A 47 -3.86 10.60 -1.80
C PHE A 47 -3.46 10.34 -3.26
N PHE A 48 -2.91 11.36 -3.92
CA PHE A 48 -2.43 11.30 -5.30
C PHE A 48 -1.01 10.77 -5.32
N LEU A 49 -0.83 9.54 -5.82
CA LEU A 49 0.41 8.80 -5.76
C LEU A 49 1.43 9.29 -6.80
N GLU A 50 2.67 9.57 -6.36
CA GLU A 50 3.83 9.81 -7.24
C GLU A 50 4.81 8.62 -7.23
N ASN A 51 4.97 7.97 -6.07
CA ASN A 51 5.86 6.83 -5.93
C ASN A 51 5.33 5.86 -4.87
N PHE A 52 5.37 4.58 -5.20
CA PHE A 52 5.00 3.48 -4.31
C PHE A 52 6.16 2.49 -4.20
N LYS A 53 6.62 2.23 -2.98
CA LYS A 53 7.62 1.21 -2.70
C LYS A 53 7.18 0.33 -1.55
N LEU A 54 6.78 -0.89 -1.88
CA LEU A 54 6.41 -1.91 -0.91
C LEU A 54 7.65 -2.38 -0.14
N PHE A 55 7.55 -2.52 1.18
CA PHE A 55 8.62 -3.19 1.92
C PHE A 55 8.54 -4.69 1.69
N GLU A 56 9.70 -5.33 1.55
CA GLU A 56 9.77 -6.78 1.50
C GLU A 56 9.17 -7.37 2.77
N LEU A 57 8.38 -8.43 2.60
CA LEU A 57 7.95 -9.23 3.73
C LEU A 57 9.21 -9.89 4.28
N LYS A 58 9.76 -9.32 5.36
CA LYS A 58 10.71 -10.05 6.17
C LYS A 58 9.94 -11.24 6.73
N ASN A 59 10.10 -12.40 6.09
CA ASN A 59 9.82 -13.66 6.75
C ASN A 59 10.60 -13.62 8.05
N ARG A 60 9.91 -13.46 9.19
CA ARG A 60 10.43 -13.75 10.52
C ARG A 60 10.65 -15.27 10.62
N ARG A 61 11.58 -15.76 9.81
CA ARG A 61 12.21 -17.07 9.86
C ARG A 61 13.63 -16.89 9.34
N LYS A 62 14.49 -16.33 10.19
CA LYS A 62 15.91 -16.68 10.20
C LYS A 62 16.32 -16.82 11.66
N ASN A 63 16.64 -18.08 12.00
CA ASN A 63 17.03 -18.68 13.28
C ASN A 63 16.03 -18.61 14.43
#